data_AF-A0A534YXX1-F1
#
_entry.id   AF-A0A534YXX1-F1
#
_cell.length_a   1.000
_cell.length_b   1.000
_cell.length_c   1.000
_cell.angle_alpha   90.00
_cell.angle_beta   90.00
_cell.angle_gamma   90.00
#
_symmetry.space_group_name_H-M   'P 1'
#
loop_
_entity.id
_entity.type
_entity.pdbx_description
1 polymer ?
#
loop_
_entity_poly.entity_id
_entity_poly.type
_entity_poly.pdbx_seq_one_letter_code
_entity_poly.pdbx_strand_id
1 'polypeptide(L)'
;MTALTCRGFVEFLSAYLEGNLAPEERATFEAHLVECPDCVRYLRTYEAAVVLAKGAFDPSDPVPDKLVQAILAARRRVYRE
;
A
#
# COMPACT_ATOMS: atom_id res chain seq x y z
N MET A 1 16.91 0.94 18.86
CA MET A 1 17.28 0.12 17.68
C MET A 1 16.27 -1.01 17.58
N THR A 2 15.15 -0.72 16.93
CA THR A 2 14.13 -1.70 16.56
C THR A 2 14.69 -2.79 15.64
N ALA A 3 14.06 -3.98 15.65
CA ALA A 3 14.40 -5.07 14.74
C ALA A 3 14.20 -4.71 13.24
N LEU A 4 13.35 -3.73 12.94
CA LEU A 4 13.07 -3.26 11.58
C LEU A 4 14.09 -2.23 11.11
N THR A 5 14.64 -2.44 9.91
CA THR A 5 15.51 -1.48 9.23
C THR A 5 14.68 -0.53 8.37
N CYS A 6 15.23 0.64 8.01
CA CYS A 6 14.56 1.57 7.09
C CYS A 6 14.23 0.94 5.74
N ARG A 7 15.03 -0.04 5.26
CA ARG A 7 14.73 -0.78 4.04
C ARG A 7 13.52 -1.69 4.20
N GLY A 8 13.49 -2.48 5.28
CA GLY A 8 12.34 -3.34 5.59
C GLY A 8 11.06 -2.52 5.80
N PHE A 9 11.17 -1.34 6.41
CA PHE A 9 10.05 -0.39 6.53
C PHE A 9 9.45 -0.05 5.15
N VAL A 10 10.27 0.27 4.15
CA VAL A 10 9.77 0.62 2.81
C VAL A 10 9.08 -0.58 2.14
N GLU A 11 9.57 -1.80 2.36
CA GLU A 11 8.98 -3.02 1.80
C GLU A 11 7.58 -3.31 2.38
N PHE A 12 7.36 -3.02 3.67
CA PHE A 12 6.07 -3.24 4.34
C PHE A 12 5.11 -2.04 4.29
N LEU A 13 5.52 -0.92 3.67
CA LEU A 13 4.78 0.33 3.68
C LEU A 13 3.38 0.21 3.06
N SER A 14 3.23 -0.49 1.94
CA SER A 14 1.93 -0.67 1.29
C SER A 14 0.99 -1.48 2.19
N ALA A 15 1.48 -2.58 2.75
CA ALA A 15 0.70 -3.43 3.64
C ALA A 15 0.28 -2.70 4.93
N TYR A 16 1.14 -1.82 5.46
CA TYR A 16 0.79 -0.96 6.59
C TYR A 16 -0.37 -0.02 6.25
N LEU A 17 -0.29 0.69 5.12
CA LEU A 17 -1.32 1.64 4.69
C LEU A 17 -2.65 0.98 4.33
N GLU A 18 -2.60 -0.26 3.83
CA GLU A 18 -3.79 -1.05 3.50
C GLU A 18 -4.39 -1.77 4.72
N GLY A 19 -3.71 -1.75 5.88
CA GLY A 19 -4.15 -2.45 7.08
C GLY A 19 -3.98 -3.98 7.02
N ASN A 20 -3.08 -4.45 6.16
CA ASN A 20 -2.86 -5.87 5.87
C ASN A 20 -1.72 -6.50 6.70
N LEU A 21 -1.08 -5.75 7.59
CA LEU A 21 -0.06 -6.29 8.49
C LEU A 21 -0.67 -7.03 9.68
N ALA A 22 -0.03 -8.14 10.10
CA ALA A 22 -0.37 -8.77 11.36
C ALA A 22 -0.10 -7.81 12.53
N PRO A 23 -0.80 -7.96 13.68
CA PRO A 23 -0.65 -7.04 14.81
C PRO A 23 0.80 -6.88 15.31
N GLU A 24 1.58 -7.96 15.32
CA GLU A 24 2.98 -7.95 15.76
C GLU A 24 3.90 -7.20 14.76
N GLU A 25 3.67 -7.36 13.46
CA GLU A 25 4.39 -6.67 12.41
C GLU A 25 4.08 -5.18 12.44
N ARG A 26 2.79 -4.84 12.62
CA ARG A 26 2.35 -3.46 12.78
C ARG A 26 2.99 -2.79 13.99
N ALA A 27 3.03 -3.45 15.14
CA ALA A 27 3.68 -2.92 16.34
C ALA A 27 5.18 -2.65 16.10
N THR A 28 5.86 -3.55 15.41
CA THR A 28 7.28 -3.39 15.04
C THR A 28 7.48 -2.20 14.09
N PHE A 29 6.57 -2.03 13.13
CA PHE A 29 6.58 -0.91 12.18
C PHE A 29 6.36 0.44 12.88
N GLU A 30 5.38 0.51 13.77
CA GLU A 30 5.09 1.73 14.54
C GLU A 30 6.22 2.07 15.52
N ALA A 31 6.85 1.07 16.14
CA ALA A 31 8.03 1.29 16.98
C ALA A 31 9.19 1.93 16.18
N HIS A 32 9.38 1.53 14.91
CA HIS A 32 10.41 2.13 14.06
C HIS A 32 10.11 3.61 13.75
N LEU A 33 8.85 3.98 13.54
CA LEU A 33 8.43 5.37 13.33
C LEU A 33 8.72 6.27 14.53
N VAL A 34 8.68 5.72 15.75
CA VAL A 34 9.04 6.46 16.97
C VAL A 34 10.54 6.78 17.00
N GLU A 35 11.39 5.86 16.52
CA GLU A 35 12.86 6.01 16.58
C GLU A 35 13.47 6.69 15.34
N CYS A 36 12.79 6.71 14.18
CA CYS A 36 13.37 7.16 12.92
C CYS A 36 12.60 8.33 12.25
N PRO A 37 13.04 9.59 12.43
CA PRO A 37 12.43 10.76 11.80
C PRO A 37 12.44 10.74 10.27
N ASP A 38 13.42 10.08 9.65
CA ASP A 38 13.50 9.98 8.19
C ASP A 38 12.42 9.06 7.63
N CYS A 39 12.11 7.96 8.30
CA CYS A 39 11.00 7.09 7.93
C CYS A 39 9.64 7.75 8.16
N VAL A 40 9.49 8.59 9.19
CA VAL A 40 8.29 9.44 9.34
C VAL A 40 8.13 10.40 8.16
N ARG A 41 9.22 11.04 7.72
CA ARG A 41 9.19 11.94 6.55
C ARG A 41 8.87 11.18 5.26
N TYR A 42 9.43 9.98 5.11
CA TYR A 42 9.18 9.12 3.96
C TYR A 42 7.70 8.71 3.89
N LEU A 43 7.12 8.24 5.01
CA LEU A 43 5.70 7.90 5.11
C LEU A 43 4.81 9.06 4.66
N ARG A 44 5.04 10.26 5.20
CA ARG A 44 4.27 11.46 4.82
C ARG A 44 4.39 11.81 3.33
N THR A 45 5.59 11.67 2.78
CA THR A 45 5.84 11.93 1.35
C THR A 45 5.11 10.92 0.48
N TYR A 46 5.12 9.65 0.89
CA TYR A 46 4.40 8.58 0.20
C TYR A 46 2.88 8.82 0.22
N GLU A 47 2.31 9.14 1.39
CA GLU A 47 0.88 9.46 1.53
C GLU A 47 0.50 10.65 0.62
N ALA A 48 1.30 11.70 0.58
CA ALA A 48 1.10 12.84 -0.32
C ALA A 48 1.16 12.41 -1.80
N ALA A 49 2.11 11.55 -2.17
CA ALA A 49 2.21 11.03 -3.53
C ALA A 49 0.97 10.23 -3.94
N VAL A 50 0.41 9.41 -3.05
CA VAL A 50 -0.85 8.68 -3.30
C VAL A 50 -2.01 9.63 -3.53
N VAL A 51 -2.13 10.70 -2.72
CA VAL A 51 -3.18 11.71 -2.88
C VAL A 51 -3.04 12.43 -4.22
N LEU A 52 -1.82 12.87 -4.56
CA LEU A 52 -1.54 13.55 -5.84
C LEU A 52 -1.83 12.64 -7.03
N ALA A 53 -1.41 11.39 -6.99
CA ALA A 53 -1.66 10.42 -8.05
C ALA A 53 -3.16 10.17 -8.25
N LYS A 54 -3.92 10.03 -7.16
CA LYS A 54 -5.39 9.92 -7.22
C LYS A 54 -6.05 11.18 -7.77
N GLY A 55 -5.54 12.37 -7.43
CA GLY A 55 -6.06 13.64 -7.94
C GLY A 55 -5.72 13.91 -9.41
N ALA A 56 -4.66 13.31 -9.93
CA ALA A 56 -4.28 13.39 -11.35
C ALA A 56 -5.07 12.42 -12.24
N PHE A 57 -5.82 11.49 -11.65
CA PHE A 57 -6.66 10.55 -12.38
C PHE A 57 -7.93 11.24 -12.89
N ASP A 58 -8.23 11.12 -14.18
CA ASP A 58 -9.50 11.54 -14.76
C ASP A 58 -10.48 10.35 -14.75
N PRO A 59 -11.59 10.40 -13.99
CA PRO A 59 -12.59 9.33 -13.98
C PRO A 59 -13.29 9.10 -15.33
N SER A 60 -13.17 10.04 -16.25
CA SER A 60 -13.72 9.93 -17.60
C SER A 60 -12.80 9.19 -18.57
N ASP A 61 -11.56 8.90 -18.18
CA ASP A 61 -10.65 8.09 -18.99
C ASP A 61 -11.27 6.71 -19.25
N PRO A 62 -11.37 6.29 -20.53
CA PRO A 62 -12.03 5.04 -20.86
C PRO A 62 -11.24 3.87 -20.31
N VAL A 63 -11.86 3.11 -19.40
CA VAL A 63 -11.31 1.84 -18.93
C VAL A 63 -11.45 0.80 -20.05
N PRO A 64 -10.38 0.10 -20.45
CA PRO A 64 -10.48 -0.88 -21.53
C PRO A 64 -11.42 -2.04 -21.17
N ASP A 65 -12.48 -2.23 -21.96
CA ASP A 65 -13.47 -3.30 -21.73
C ASP A 65 -12.85 -4.69 -21.58
N LYS A 66 -11.81 -4.96 -22.37
CA LYS A 66 -11.07 -6.24 -22.31
C LYS A 66 -10.48 -6.49 -20.91
N LEU A 67 -10.00 -5.45 -20.24
CA LEU A 67 -9.46 -5.54 -18.88
C LEU A 67 -10.56 -5.83 -17.87
N VAL A 68 -11.69 -5.12 -17.96
CA VAL A 68 -12.87 -5.34 -17.11
C VAL A 68 -13.34 -6.80 -17.22
N GLN A 69 -13.50 -7.30 -18.45
CA GLN A 69 -13.94 -8.68 -18.68
C GLN A 69 -12.94 -9.72 -18.16
N ALA A 70 -11.63 -9.46 -18.30
CA ALA A 70 -10.60 -10.35 -17.78
C ALA A 70 -10.65 -10.45 -16.23
N ILE A 71 -10.79 -9.32 -15.53
CA ILE A 71 -10.89 -9.28 -14.07
C ILE A 71 -12.14 -10.03 -13.60
N LEU A 72 -13.29 -9.79 -14.23
CA LEU A 72 -14.54 -10.49 -13.90
C LEU A 72 -14.45 -12.00 -14.15
N ALA A 73 -13.78 -12.42 -15.23
CA ALA A 73 -13.55 -13.83 -15.53
C ALA A 73 -12.64 -14.50 -14.49
N ALA A 74 -11.55 -13.85 -14.08
CA ALA A 74 -10.63 -14.36 -13.06
C ALA A 74 -11.34 -14.52 -11.71
N ARG A 75 -12.10 -13.51 -11.28
CA ARG A 75 -12.87 -13.56 -10.03
C ARG A 75 -13.88 -14.72 -10.01
N ARG A 76 -14.57 -14.98 -11.12
CA ARG A 76 -15.51 -16.11 -11.27
C ARG A 76 -14.87 -17.50 -11.22
N ARG A 77 -13.55 -17.62 -11.37
CA ARG A 77 -12.83 -18.89 -11.21
C ARG A 77 -12.55 -19.16 -9.74
N VAL A 78 -12.09 -18.14 -9.02
CA VAL A 78 -11.74 -18.22 -7.58
C VAL A 78 -12.94 -18.59 -6.69
N TYR A 79 -14.17 -18.23 -7.06
CA TYR A 79 -15.38 -18.62 -6.30
C TYR A 79 -16.04 -19.93 -6.77
N ARG A 80 -15.46 -20.64 -7.75
CA ARG A 80 -15.98 -21.93 -8.25
C ARG A 80 -15.15 -23.13 -7.80
N GLU A 81 -14.01 -22.90 -7.18
CA GLU A 81 -13.15 -23.87 -6.50
C GLU A 81 -13.26 -23.67 -4.99
#